data_AF-A0A2V2UG77-F1
#
_entry.id   AF-A0A2V2UG77-F1
#
_cell.length_a   1.000
_cell.length_b   1.000
_cell.length_c   1.000
_cell.angle_alpha   90.00
_cell.angle_beta   90.00
_cell.angle_gamma   90.00
#
_symmetry.space_group_name_H-M   'P 1'
#
loop_
_entity.id
_entity.type
_entity.pdbx_description
1 polymer ?
#
loop_
_entity_poly.entity_id
_entity_poly.type
_entity_poly.pdbx_seq_one_letter_code
_entity_poly.pdbx_strand_id
1 'polypeptide(L)'
;MRSETQVINALFHDKSFVVFDLIVVEGGDRKRIINSLRLTSKQYHSRMSALRKFGLVEKSNGTYLPTSFGEVVHEARLLIESAIKDY
;
A
#
# COMPACT_ATOMS: atom_id res chain seq x y z
N MET A 1 -11.36 14.68 -9.85
CA MET A 1 -12.08 13.95 -8.78
C MET A 1 -11.65 12.50 -8.85
N ARG A 2 -11.13 11.90 -7.76
CA ARG A 2 -10.77 10.46 -7.72
C ARG A 2 -12.05 9.68 -7.44
N SER A 3 -12.33 8.59 -8.15
CA SER A 3 -13.49 7.74 -7.81
C SER A 3 -13.10 6.67 -6.80
N GLU A 4 -14.05 6.29 -5.94
CA GLU A 4 -13.90 5.21 -4.96
C GLU A 4 -13.41 3.91 -5.61
N THR A 5 -14.00 3.54 -6.75
CA THR A 5 -13.63 2.33 -7.50
C THR A 5 -12.17 2.34 -7.98
N GLN A 6 -11.62 3.52 -8.31
CA GLN A 6 -10.22 3.63 -8.72
C GLN A 6 -9.25 3.39 -7.56
N VAL A 7 -9.62 3.83 -6.36
CA VAL A 7 -8.82 3.60 -5.14
C VAL A 7 -8.87 2.12 -4.77
N ILE A 8 -10.06 1.54 -4.76
CA ILE A 8 -10.28 0.11 -4.55
C ILE A 8 -9.45 -0.71 -5.55
N ASN A 9 -9.58 -0.47 -6.85
CA ASN A 9 -8.83 -1.22 -7.87
C ASN A 9 -7.30 -1.09 -7.72
N ALA A 10 -6.80 0.07 -7.28
CA ALA A 10 -5.37 0.25 -7.01
C ALA A 10 -4.88 -0.57 -5.80
N LEU A 11 -5.72 -0.72 -4.77
CA LEU A 11 -5.44 -1.53 -3.58
C LEU A 11 -5.43 -3.03 -3.93
N PHE A 12 -6.41 -3.48 -4.72
CA PHE A 12 -6.64 -4.90 -5.02
C PHE A 12 -5.81 -5.45 -6.19
N HIS A 13 -4.97 -4.64 -6.86
CA HIS A 13 -4.13 -5.15 -7.95
C HIS A 13 -2.93 -5.99 -7.42
N ASP A 14 -2.94 -7.28 -7.75
CA ASP A 14 -1.97 -8.38 -7.60
C ASP A 14 -1.12 -8.50 -6.33
N LYS A 15 -0.46 -7.44 -5.85
CA LYS A 15 0.33 -7.43 -4.60
C LYS A 15 0.44 -6.02 -3.98
N SER A 16 -0.32 -5.05 -4.47
CA SER A 16 -0.19 -3.65 -4.07
C SER A 16 -0.54 -3.44 -2.61
N PHE A 17 -1.45 -4.26 -2.07
CA PHE A 17 -1.77 -4.24 -0.67
C PHE A 17 -0.67 -4.76 0.24
N VAL A 18 -0.05 -5.91 -0.08
CA VAL A 18 1.02 -6.46 0.78
C VAL A 18 2.21 -5.50 0.82
N VAL A 19 2.45 -4.78 -0.29
CA VAL A 19 3.42 -3.68 -0.32
C VAL A 19 3.00 -2.52 0.58
N PHE A 20 1.71 -2.18 0.62
CA PHE A 20 1.19 -1.11 1.46
C PHE A 20 1.25 -1.47 2.95
N ASP A 21 0.85 -2.68 3.35
CA ASP A 21 1.03 -3.20 4.71
C ASP A 21 2.47 -3.12 5.16
N LEU A 22 3.40 -3.58 4.32
CA LEU A 22 4.82 -3.57 4.67
C LEU A 22 5.38 -2.15 4.74
N ILE A 23 4.78 -1.15 4.09
CA ILE A 23 5.17 0.25 4.32
C ILE A 23 4.69 0.72 5.69
N VAL A 24 3.47 0.36 6.08
CA VAL A 24 2.92 0.66 7.41
C VAL A 24 3.76 -0.01 8.51
N VAL A 25 4.19 -1.27 8.29
CA VAL A 25 4.96 -2.07 9.27
C VAL A 25 6.45 -1.73 9.27
N GLU A 26 7.10 -1.59 8.11
CA GLU A 26 8.57 -1.41 7.99
C GLU A 26 8.99 0.06 7.80
N GLY A 27 8.07 1.02 7.91
CA GLY A 27 8.37 2.46 7.84
C GLY A 27 9.03 2.91 6.54
N GLY A 28 8.79 2.19 5.44
CA GLY A 28 9.36 2.52 4.12
C GLY A 28 10.78 2.00 3.85
N ASP A 29 11.31 1.04 4.62
CA ASP A 29 12.57 0.36 4.30
C ASP A 29 12.43 -0.47 3.00
N ARG A 30 12.87 0.13 1.89
CA ARG A 30 12.86 -0.49 0.57
C ARG A 30 13.49 -1.88 0.54
N LYS A 31 14.63 -2.11 1.19
CA LYS A 31 15.34 -3.41 1.08
C LYS A 31 14.52 -4.50 1.76
N ARG A 32 13.96 -4.21 2.93
CA ARG A 32 13.07 -5.14 3.64
C ARG A 32 11.79 -5.43 2.88
N ILE A 33 11.15 -4.40 2.31
CA ILE A 33 9.92 -4.55 1.50
C ILE A 33 10.19 -5.40 0.23
N ILE A 34 11.31 -5.15 -0.45
CA ILE A 34 11.68 -5.91 -1.65
C ILE A 34 11.94 -7.39 -1.32
N ASN A 35 12.66 -7.65 -0.23
CA ASN A 35 13.04 -9.01 0.17
C ASN A 35 11.84 -9.82 0.69
N SER A 36 11.01 -9.22 1.55
CA SER A 36 9.80 -9.86 2.11
C SER A 36 8.81 -10.27 1.01
N LEU A 37 8.69 -9.47 -0.05
CA LEU A 37 7.72 -9.71 -1.13
C LEU A 37 8.31 -10.35 -2.39
N ARG A 38 9.62 -10.63 -2.39
CA ARG A 38 10.36 -11.14 -3.56
C ARG A 38 10.08 -10.32 -4.82
N LEU A 39 10.05 -8.99 -4.68
CA LEU A 39 9.79 -8.08 -5.81
C LEU A 39 11.09 -7.75 -6.56
N THR A 40 10.98 -7.49 -7.85
CA THR A 40 12.05 -6.78 -8.56
C THR A 40 12.00 -5.29 -8.25
N SER A 41 13.13 -4.59 -8.42
CA SER A 41 13.18 -3.12 -8.24
C SER A 41 12.13 -2.39 -9.10
N LYS A 42 11.91 -2.86 -10.34
CA LYS A 42 10.89 -2.31 -11.26
C LYS A 42 9.48 -2.49 -10.71
N GLN A 43 9.18 -3.68 -10.16
CA GLN A 43 7.87 -3.98 -9.57
C GLN A 43 7.59 -3.14 -8.33
N TYR A 44 8.61 -2.92 -7.49
CA TYR A 44 8.52 -2.04 -6.32
C TYR A 44 8.21 -0.60 -6.74
N HIS A 45 8.99 -0.02 -7.67
CA HIS A 45 8.78 1.36 -8.10
C HIS A 45 7.44 1.57 -8.82
N SER A 46 6.99 0.61 -9.62
CA SER A 46 5.67 0.66 -10.26
C SER A 46 4.55 0.75 -9.21
N ARG A 47 4.63 -0.07 -8.15
CA ARG A 47 3.65 -0.08 -7.05
C ARG A 47 3.71 1.20 -6.21
N MET A 48 4.89 1.68 -5.85
CA MET A 48 5.05 2.98 -5.17
C MET A 48 4.45 4.13 -5.98
N SER A 49 4.68 4.13 -7.30
CA SER A 49 4.14 5.14 -8.21
C SER A 49 2.61 5.11 -8.22
N ALA A 50 2.01 3.91 -8.26
CA ALA A 50 0.56 3.75 -8.18
C ALA A 50 0.02 4.24 -6.82
N LEU A 51 0.55 3.75 -5.70
CA LEU A 51 0.11 4.15 -4.36
C LEU A 51 0.21 5.66 -4.15
N ARG A 52 1.31 6.29 -4.61
CA ARG A 52 1.49 7.74 -4.56
C ARG A 52 0.51 8.48 -5.48
N LYS A 53 0.25 7.97 -6.69
CA LYS A 53 -0.75 8.55 -7.62
C LYS A 53 -2.14 8.59 -7.00
N PHE A 54 -2.50 7.58 -6.20
CA PHE A 54 -3.77 7.52 -5.48
C PHE A 54 -3.75 8.21 -4.12
N GLY A 55 -2.60 8.75 -3.68
CA GLY A 55 -2.46 9.49 -2.44
C GLY A 55 -2.44 8.62 -1.18
N LEU A 56 -2.20 7.31 -1.32
CA LEU A 56 -2.12 6.38 -0.20
C LEU A 56 -0.78 6.48 0.54
N VAL A 57 0.27 6.83 -0.20
CA VAL A 57 1.61 7.05 0.36
C VAL A 57 2.20 8.35 -0.19
N GLU A 58 3.08 8.93 0.58
CA GLU A 58 3.92 10.05 0.17
C GLU A 58 5.40 9.71 0.31
N LYS A 59 6.24 10.45 -0.40
CA LYS A 59 7.68 10.29 -0.33
C LYS A 59 8.26 11.41 0.53
N SER A 60 8.85 11.06 1.66
CA SER A 60 9.53 11.99 2.58
C SER A 60 10.94 11.49 2.83
N ASN A 61 11.95 12.37 2.68
CA ASN A 61 13.36 12.05 2.94
C ASN A 61 13.89 10.76 2.27
N GLY A 62 13.36 10.41 1.09
CA GLY A 62 13.78 9.23 0.34
C GLY A 62 13.04 7.93 0.67
N THR A 63 12.26 7.91 1.76
CA THR A 63 11.38 6.80 2.14
C THR A 63 9.92 7.09 1.79
N TYR A 64 9.12 6.03 1.72
CA TYR A 64 7.68 6.14 1.52
C TYR A 64 6.97 5.94 2.85
N LEU A 65 6.03 6.83 3.17
CA LEU A 65 5.23 6.79 4.38
C LEU A 65 3.75 6.81 4.00
N PRO A 66 2.86 6.17 4.77
CA PRO A 66 1.43 6.29 4.57
C PRO A 66 0.98 7.74 4.81
N THR A 67 -0.01 8.20 4.04
CA THR A 67 -0.70 9.46 4.32
C THR A 67 -1.83 9.21 5.32
N SER A 68 -2.41 10.26 5.91
CA SER A 68 -3.62 10.11 6.75
C SER A 68 -4.78 9.46 5.98
N PHE A 69 -4.88 9.69 4.67
CA PHE A 69 -5.84 8.98 3.82
C PHE A 69 -5.48 7.50 3.68
N GLY A 70 -4.19 7.20 3.48
CA GLY A 70 -3.68 5.84 3.47
C GLY A 70 -3.99 5.07 4.75
N GLU A 71 -3.81 5.69 5.92
CA GLU A 71 -4.12 5.09 7.23
C GLU A 71 -5.60 4.72 7.33
N VAL A 72 -6.52 5.63 7.00
CA VAL A 72 -7.96 5.32 7.01
C VAL A 72 -8.31 4.17 6.07
N VAL A 73 -7.70 4.14 4.88
CA VAL A 73 -7.91 3.05 3.91
C VAL A 73 -7.35 1.72 4.41
N HIS A 74 -6.21 1.74 5.10
CA HIS A 74 -5.62 0.56 5.74
C HIS A 74 -6.58 -0.03 6.77
N GLU A 75 -7.04 0.79 7.70
CA GLU A 75 -7.97 0.39 8.76
C GLU A 75 -9.28 -0.17 8.20
N ALA A 76 -9.87 0.52 7.21
CA ALA A 76 -11.10 0.05 6.56
C ALA A 76 -10.93 -1.35 5.96
N ARG A 77 -9.76 -1.67 5.40
CA ARG A 77 -9.50 -3.00 4.87
C ARG A 77 -9.18 -4.03 5.96
N LEU A 78 -8.51 -3.67 7.05
CA LEU A 78 -8.38 -4.58 8.20
C LEU A 78 -9.74 -4.98 8.77
N LEU A 79 -10.69 -4.05 8.82
CA LEU A 79 -12.08 -4.33 9.23
C LEU A 79 -12.76 -5.33 8.28
N ILE A 80 -12.61 -5.15 6.96
CA ILE A 80 -13.14 -6.09 5.96
C ILE A 80 -12.49 -7.48 6.13
N GLU A 81 -11.17 -7.52 6.32
CA GLU A 81 -10.43 -8.78 6.51
C GLU A 81 -10.87 -9.52 7.77
N SER A 82 -11.09 -8.81 8.89
CA SER A 82 -11.63 -9.39 10.12
C SER A 82 -13.01 -9.96 9.91
N ALA A 83 -13.91 -9.19 9.28
CA ALA A 83 -15.28 -9.61 9.03
C ALA A 83 -15.37 -10.88 8.15
N ILE A 84 -14.41 -11.09 7.24
CA ILE A 84 -14.32 -12.32 6.44
C ILE A 84 -13.81 -13.50 7.26
N LYS A 85 -12.85 -13.31 8.17
CA LYS A 85 -12.31 -14.38 9.02
C LYS A 85 -13.31 -14.91 10.04
N ASP A 86 -14.25 -14.06 10.45
CA ASP A 86 -15.31 -14.41 11.39
C ASP A 86 -16.48 -15.18 10.74
N TYR A 87 -16.34 -15.56 9.46
CA TYR A 87 -17.31 -16.30 8.65
C TYR A 87 -16.75 -17.65 8.18
#